data_AF-A0A6C1P6I9-F1
#
_entry.id   AF-A0A6C1P6I9-F1
#
_cell.length_a   1.000
_cell.length_b   1.000
_cell.length_c   1.000
_cell.angle_alpha   90.00
_cell.angle_beta   90.00
_cell.angle_gamma   90.00
#
_symmetry.space_group_name_H-M   'P 1'
#
loop_
_entity.id
_entity.type
_entity.pdbx_description
1 polymer ?
#
loop_
_entity_poly.entity_id
_entity_poly.type
_entity_poly.pdbx_seq_one_letter_code
_entity_poly.pdbx_strand_id
1 'polypeptide(L)'
;MIIGVIGAGIAGLTAARKLALAGHEVIIFDKSNGFGGRMATRYAGDQLDIKIDHGTPCFTARSEEFRQFVDELREKGIADVWADHFPYFTGEMTLEKHPDIPVEPHYFAVDGMNQIGKYLSRWVDTRLNTKVNGFTFMGDTVRRKRNWMINFADFSVMEVDAVIVATPAPQAYGLIENTQDETPFKRIIRDIDSISYQPCHSLMVNLGNQPAPEWKAIRCNHKSVRWISNEVSKRGNNGNTIIVVQSSAAFASANIKSEEVSITRSLLGALSEVTGMDTGKPVWSQLHFWKYRNPRNVMSGYFVESENHPAPAALIGDYFGEAGAEGVEAAYLSGFKLAERWLEKYPVSK
;
A
#
# COMPACT_ATOMS: atom_id res chain seq x y z
N MET A 1 -8.03 3.50 25.71
CA MET A 1 -9.08 3.53 24.67
C MET A 1 -9.05 2.22 23.90
N ILE A 2 -10.21 1.80 23.42
CA ILE A 2 -10.35 0.81 22.36
C ILE A 2 -10.44 1.54 21.02
N ILE A 3 -9.53 1.24 20.12
CA ILE A 3 -9.36 1.94 18.84
C ILE A 3 -9.60 0.95 17.71
N GLY A 4 -10.59 1.24 16.86
CA GLY A 4 -10.84 0.49 15.64
C GLY A 4 -10.09 1.09 14.45
N VAL A 5 -9.27 0.30 13.77
CA VAL A 5 -8.51 0.74 12.59
C VAL A 5 -9.02 0.00 11.36
N ILE A 6 -9.41 0.73 10.32
CA ILE A 6 -9.94 0.15 9.08
C ILE A 6 -8.84 0.19 8.01
N GLY A 7 -8.20 -0.96 7.76
CA GLY A 7 -7.13 -1.15 6.77
C GLY A 7 -5.81 -1.59 7.39
N ALA A 8 -5.33 -2.77 7.01
CA ALA A 8 -4.04 -3.35 7.38
C ALA A 8 -2.94 -3.01 6.35
N GLY A 9 -2.98 -1.81 5.78
CA GLY A 9 -1.86 -1.22 5.04
C GLY A 9 -0.80 -0.64 6.00
N ILE A 10 0.36 -0.22 5.47
CA ILE A 10 1.44 0.31 6.31
C ILE A 10 1.00 1.49 7.20
N ALA A 11 0.14 2.39 6.71
CA ALA A 11 -0.38 3.50 7.52
C ALA A 11 -1.14 3.01 8.76
N GLY A 12 -2.15 2.15 8.57
CA GLY A 12 -2.96 1.61 9.66
C GLY A 12 -2.15 0.76 10.63
N LEU A 13 -1.26 -0.09 10.10
CA LEU A 13 -0.39 -0.94 10.90
C LEU A 13 0.62 -0.14 11.73
N THR A 14 1.21 0.92 11.18
CA THR A 14 2.14 1.81 11.91
C THR A 14 1.41 2.52 13.04
N ALA A 15 0.26 3.13 12.76
CA ALA A 15 -0.54 3.82 13.78
C ALA A 15 -0.94 2.84 14.90
N ALA A 16 -1.45 1.68 14.51
CA ALA A 16 -1.94 0.69 15.45
C ALA A 16 -0.83 0.09 16.33
N ARG A 17 0.33 -0.25 15.74
CA ARG A 17 1.48 -0.78 16.50
C ARG A 17 1.92 0.22 17.56
N LYS A 18 2.06 1.50 17.19
CA LYS A 18 2.55 2.54 18.10
C LYS A 18 1.55 2.80 19.24
N LEU A 19 0.25 2.87 18.93
CA LEU A 19 -0.81 3.03 19.93
C LEU A 19 -0.92 1.80 20.86
N ALA A 20 -0.83 0.59 20.32
CA ALA A 20 -0.90 -0.65 21.09
C ALA A 20 0.29 -0.79 22.06
N LEU A 21 1.51 -0.48 21.61
CA LEU A 21 2.71 -0.50 22.45
C LEU A 21 2.66 0.50 23.62
N ALA A 22 1.88 1.57 23.49
CA ALA A 22 1.65 2.53 24.56
C ALA A 22 0.53 2.11 25.54
N GLY A 23 -0.15 0.99 25.28
CA GLY A 23 -1.18 0.42 26.16
C GLY A 23 -2.62 0.66 25.73
N HIS A 24 -2.88 1.22 24.54
CA HIS A 24 -4.24 1.23 23.98
C HIS A 24 -4.63 -0.17 23.49
N GLU A 25 -5.91 -0.50 23.57
CA GLU A 25 -6.44 -1.69 22.90
C GLU A 25 -6.73 -1.31 21.45
N VAL A 26 -6.06 -1.95 20.49
CA VAL A 26 -6.18 -1.59 19.06
C VAL A 26 -6.54 -2.82 18.25
N ILE A 27 -7.58 -2.68 17.43
CA ILE A 27 -8.09 -3.75 16.58
C ILE A 27 -8.12 -3.26 15.13
N ILE A 28 -7.42 -3.96 14.24
CA ILE A 28 -7.40 -3.68 12.81
C ILE A 28 -8.38 -4.60 12.08
N PHE A 29 -9.14 -4.04 11.13
CA PHE A 29 -9.99 -4.79 10.21
C PHE A 29 -9.52 -4.58 8.77
N ASP A 30 -9.28 -5.67 8.03
CA ASP A 30 -8.98 -5.60 6.59
C ASP A 30 -9.83 -6.60 5.81
N LYS A 31 -10.40 -6.14 4.70
CA LYS A 31 -11.20 -6.98 3.79
C LYS A 31 -10.39 -8.06 3.08
N SER A 32 -9.07 -7.94 3.06
CA SER A 32 -8.15 -8.80 2.34
C SER A 32 -7.64 -9.93 3.24
N ASN A 33 -7.09 -10.98 2.64
CA ASN A 33 -6.57 -12.14 3.36
C ASN A 33 -5.09 -11.99 3.81
N GLY A 34 -4.50 -10.80 3.70
CA GLY A 34 -3.09 -10.58 4.00
C GLY A 34 -2.76 -9.13 4.36
N PHE A 35 -1.57 -8.94 4.92
CA PHE A 35 -1.07 -7.64 5.39
C PHE A 35 -0.42 -6.82 4.27
N GLY A 36 -0.30 -5.51 4.48
CA GLY A 36 0.50 -4.60 3.66
C GLY A 36 -0.25 -3.87 2.55
N GLY A 37 -1.48 -4.27 2.23
CA GLY A 37 -2.31 -3.60 1.22
C GLY A 37 -1.61 -3.55 -0.14
N ARG A 38 -1.17 -2.37 -0.59
CA ARG A 38 -0.42 -2.19 -1.84
C ARG A 38 1.02 -2.69 -1.78
N MET A 39 1.49 -3.11 -0.62
CA MET A 39 2.74 -3.86 -0.44
C MET A 39 2.48 -5.38 -0.49
N ALA A 40 1.46 -5.83 -1.22
CA ALA A 40 1.11 -7.24 -1.30
C ALA A 40 2.13 -8.06 -2.11
N THR A 41 2.42 -9.25 -1.61
CA THR A 41 3.21 -10.28 -2.28
C THR A 41 2.27 -11.42 -2.68
N ARG A 42 2.34 -11.83 -3.94
CA ARG A 42 1.68 -13.03 -4.45
C ARG A 42 2.61 -14.23 -4.28
N TYR A 43 2.04 -15.38 -4.00
CA TYR A 43 2.75 -16.66 -3.91
C TYR A 43 2.27 -17.54 -5.08
N ALA A 44 3.21 -18.15 -5.80
CA ALA A 44 2.96 -18.96 -6.98
C ALA A 44 3.90 -20.17 -7.03
N GLY A 45 3.71 -21.05 -8.01
CA GLY A 45 4.38 -22.35 -8.08
C GLY A 45 3.66 -23.42 -7.27
N ASP A 46 3.95 -24.69 -7.55
CA ASP A 46 3.25 -25.84 -6.94
C ASP A 46 3.40 -25.88 -5.42
N GLN A 47 4.49 -25.35 -4.89
CA GLN A 47 4.79 -25.28 -3.45
C GLN A 47 4.63 -23.87 -2.86
N LEU A 48 4.08 -22.92 -3.61
CA LEU A 48 3.97 -21.50 -3.21
C LEU A 48 5.33 -20.86 -2.85
N ASP A 49 6.41 -21.33 -3.47
CA ASP A 49 7.78 -20.91 -3.22
C ASP A 49 8.18 -19.65 -4.03
N ILE A 50 7.45 -19.34 -5.10
CA ILE A 50 7.69 -18.13 -5.91
C ILE A 50 6.96 -16.95 -5.29
N LYS A 51 7.72 -16.01 -4.73
CA LYS A 51 7.24 -14.76 -4.11
C LYS A 51 7.34 -13.59 -5.09
N ILE A 52 6.25 -12.86 -5.29
CA ILE A 52 6.13 -11.85 -6.35
C ILE A 52 5.52 -10.55 -5.80
N ASP A 53 6.29 -9.48 -5.77
CA ASP A 53 5.81 -8.15 -5.35
C ASP A 53 5.09 -7.43 -6.50
N HIS A 54 3.83 -7.79 -6.70
CA HIS A 54 2.98 -7.23 -7.76
C HIS A 54 2.38 -5.84 -7.46
N GLY A 55 2.58 -5.30 -6.25
CA GLY A 55 2.10 -3.98 -5.84
C GLY A 55 3.20 -2.94 -5.83
N THR A 56 3.84 -2.76 -4.68
CA THR A 56 4.97 -1.85 -4.49
C THR A 56 6.27 -2.61 -4.75
N PRO A 57 7.02 -2.29 -5.83
CA PRO A 57 8.22 -3.05 -6.19
C PRO A 57 9.38 -2.79 -5.21
N CYS A 58 9.55 -1.54 -4.78
CA CYS A 58 10.58 -1.06 -3.86
C CYS A 58 10.16 0.30 -3.30
N PHE A 59 10.90 0.83 -2.33
CA PHE A 59 10.68 2.16 -1.76
C PHE A 59 12.02 2.81 -1.38
N THR A 60 12.06 4.14 -1.31
CA THR A 60 13.20 4.92 -0.79
C THR A 60 12.87 5.38 0.64
N ALA A 61 13.87 5.90 1.37
CA ALA A 61 13.65 6.44 2.72
C ALA A 61 14.39 7.76 2.92
N ARG A 62 13.66 8.85 3.19
CA ARG A 62 14.19 10.22 3.14
C ARG A 62 13.97 11.03 4.42
N SER A 63 12.89 10.81 5.15
CA SER A 63 12.66 11.35 6.48
C SER A 63 13.46 10.58 7.52
N GLU A 64 13.75 11.23 8.64
CA GLU A 64 14.50 10.61 9.73
C GLU A 64 13.69 9.47 10.36
N GLU A 65 12.41 9.70 10.60
CA GLU A 65 11.51 8.72 11.23
C GLU A 65 11.34 7.47 10.37
N PHE A 66 11.31 7.61 9.04
CA PHE A 66 11.21 6.46 8.15
C PHE A 66 12.56 5.76 7.96
N ARG A 67 13.69 6.49 7.94
CA ARG A 67 15.03 5.85 7.95
C ARG A 67 15.22 4.96 9.16
N GLN A 68 14.87 5.44 10.35
CA GLN A 68 14.97 4.65 11.59
C GLN A 68 14.13 3.36 11.50
N PHE A 69 12.93 3.44 10.95
CA PHE A 69 12.10 2.26 10.72
C PHE A 69 12.70 1.31 9.69
N VAL A 70 13.27 1.83 8.60
CA VAL A 70 13.95 1.00 7.61
C VAL A 70 15.19 0.32 8.19
N ASP A 71 15.97 1.02 9.02
CA ASP A 71 17.11 0.44 9.73
C ASP A 71 16.66 -0.67 10.69
N GLU A 72 15.58 -0.48 11.45
CA GLU A 72 14.95 -1.53 12.26
C GLU A 72 14.61 -2.76 11.40
N LEU A 73 14.00 -2.56 10.22
CA LEU A 73 13.66 -3.67 9.31
C LEU A 73 14.91 -4.39 8.79
N ARG A 74 16.00 -3.66 8.49
CA ARG A 74 17.26 -4.23 8.02
C ARG A 74 17.98 -5.02 9.10
N GLU A 75 18.05 -4.49 10.32
CA GLU A 75 18.60 -5.21 11.48
C GLU A 75 17.86 -6.51 11.77
N LYS A 76 16.55 -6.57 11.47
CA LYS A 76 15.74 -7.79 11.60
C LYS A 76 15.79 -8.70 10.37
N GLY A 77 16.56 -8.35 9.34
CA GLY A 77 16.63 -9.09 8.07
C GLY A 77 15.32 -9.10 7.27
N ILE A 78 14.41 -8.17 7.55
CA ILE A 78 13.11 -8.07 6.87
C ILE A 78 13.25 -7.30 5.57
N ALA A 79 14.10 -6.28 5.53
CA ALA A 79 14.38 -5.47 4.36
C ALA A 79 15.88 -5.41 4.06
N ASP A 80 16.22 -5.13 2.81
CA ASP A 80 17.59 -4.85 2.39
C ASP A 80 17.61 -3.87 1.20
N VAL A 81 18.78 -3.37 0.86
CA VAL A 81 19.00 -2.52 -0.31
C VAL A 81 18.90 -3.36 -1.57
N TRP A 82 18.00 -3.00 -2.46
CA TRP A 82 17.88 -3.63 -3.77
C TRP A 82 18.86 -3.00 -4.76
N ALA A 83 18.83 -1.68 -4.93
CA ALA A 83 19.68 -0.95 -5.88
C ALA A 83 19.71 0.54 -5.53
N ASP A 84 20.71 1.28 -6.01
CA ASP A 84 20.77 2.75 -5.84
C ASP A 84 20.12 3.49 -7.02
N HIS A 85 19.97 2.81 -8.16
CA HIS A 85 19.31 3.32 -9.35
C HIS A 85 18.85 2.14 -10.22
N PHE A 86 18.11 2.46 -11.28
CA PHE A 86 17.64 1.49 -12.26
C PHE A 86 17.82 2.05 -13.68
N PRO A 87 18.14 1.19 -14.66
CA PRO A 87 18.05 1.52 -16.08
C PRO A 87 16.74 2.22 -16.44
N TYR A 88 16.83 3.17 -17.37
CA TYR A 88 15.70 3.96 -17.82
C TYR A 88 15.53 3.85 -19.33
N PHE A 89 14.44 3.21 -19.75
CA PHE A 89 14.02 3.15 -21.14
C PHE A 89 13.30 4.44 -21.52
N THR A 90 13.86 5.22 -22.45
CA THR A 90 13.37 6.54 -22.86
C THR A 90 12.16 6.49 -23.80
N GLY A 91 11.87 5.31 -24.35
CA GLY A 91 10.97 5.09 -25.48
C GLY A 91 11.70 4.63 -26.74
N GLU A 92 13.01 4.90 -26.83
CA GLU A 92 13.85 4.56 -27.98
C GLU A 92 15.12 3.81 -27.58
N MET A 93 15.71 4.17 -26.44
CA MET A 93 16.94 3.56 -25.93
C MET A 93 16.90 3.42 -24.41
N THR A 94 17.80 2.60 -23.88
CA THR A 94 17.96 2.41 -22.44
C THR A 94 19.19 3.17 -21.95
N LEU A 95 18.98 4.13 -21.06
CA LEU A 95 20.03 4.80 -20.30
C LEU A 95 20.34 3.99 -19.04
N GLU A 96 21.55 4.16 -18.51
CA GLU A 96 21.96 3.54 -17.23
C GLU A 96 21.07 3.97 -16.05
N LYS A 97 20.64 5.24 -16.05
CA LYS A 97 19.73 5.80 -15.03
C LYS A 97 18.85 6.89 -15.61
N HIS A 98 17.77 7.21 -14.89
CA HIS A 98 16.93 8.36 -15.21
C HIS A 98 17.69 9.67 -14.90
N PRO A 99 17.66 10.68 -15.78
CA PRO A 99 18.43 11.92 -15.59
C PRO A 99 17.99 12.74 -14.38
N ASP A 100 16.68 12.80 -14.12
CA ASP A 100 16.11 13.65 -13.06
C ASP A 100 15.82 12.93 -11.73
N ILE A 101 16.15 11.63 -11.62
CA ILE A 101 15.93 10.88 -10.37
C ILE A 101 17.28 10.74 -9.65
N PRO A 102 17.38 11.17 -8.38
CA PRO A 102 18.59 10.99 -7.59
C PRO A 102 19.01 9.53 -7.48
N VAL A 103 20.32 9.31 -7.38
CA VAL A 103 20.87 8.01 -6.98
C VAL A 103 20.74 7.91 -5.47
N GLU A 104 19.91 6.98 -5.01
CA GLU A 104 19.63 6.77 -3.60
C GLU A 104 19.20 5.31 -3.37
N PRO A 105 19.44 4.75 -2.17
CA PRO A 105 19.07 3.37 -1.88
C PRO A 105 17.57 3.13 -2.05
N HIS A 106 17.23 2.15 -2.88
CA HIS A 106 15.89 1.60 -3.01
C HIS A 106 15.84 0.27 -2.27
N TYR A 107 14.95 0.18 -1.29
CA TYR A 107 14.79 -0.97 -0.42
C TYR A 107 13.70 -1.91 -0.92
N PHE A 108 13.87 -3.18 -0.59
CA PHE A 108 12.86 -4.22 -0.76
C PHE A 108 12.81 -5.09 0.50
N ALA A 109 11.67 -5.73 0.76
CA ALA A 109 11.60 -6.73 1.82
C ALA A 109 12.18 -8.05 1.31
N VAL A 110 12.98 -8.79 2.09
CA VAL A 110 13.76 -10.00 1.71
C VAL A 110 12.87 -11.24 1.47
N ASP A 111 11.73 -11.32 2.16
CA ASP A 111 10.78 -12.44 2.05
C ASP A 111 9.41 -12.04 1.48
N GLY A 112 9.38 -10.96 0.70
CA GLY A 112 8.17 -10.38 0.12
C GLY A 112 7.74 -9.10 0.84
N MET A 113 7.29 -8.10 0.08
CA MET A 113 6.91 -6.79 0.60
C MET A 113 5.82 -6.85 1.69
N ASN A 114 4.99 -7.89 1.68
CA ASN A 114 3.94 -8.08 2.68
C ASN A 114 4.50 -8.43 4.08
N GLN A 115 5.76 -8.89 4.18
CA GLN A 115 6.39 -9.22 5.46
C GLN A 115 6.61 -7.99 6.33
N ILE A 116 6.76 -6.80 5.75
CA ILE A 116 6.80 -5.54 6.52
C ILE A 116 5.47 -5.35 7.25
N GLY A 117 4.34 -5.58 6.56
CA GLY A 117 3.02 -5.51 7.18
C GLY A 117 2.84 -6.57 8.27
N LYS A 118 3.29 -7.81 8.01
CA LYS A 118 3.27 -8.91 9.00
C LYS A 118 4.14 -8.62 10.22
N TYR A 119 5.24 -7.91 10.05
CA TYR A 119 6.10 -7.49 11.16
C TYR A 119 5.39 -6.47 12.05
N LEU A 120 4.77 -5.45 11.44
CA LEU A 120 4.04 -4.43 12.16
C LEU A 120 2.82 -4.99 12.91
N SER A 121 2.20 -6.08 12.44
CA SER A 121 1.02 -6.67 13.05
C SER A 121 1.27 -7.57 14.26
N ARG A 122 2.52 -7.92 14.60
CA ARG A 122 2.84 -8.90 15.67
C ARG A 122 2.27 -8.57 17.05
N TRP A 123 1.95 -7.30 17.31
CA TRP A 123 1.47 -6.80 18.61
C TRP A 123 0.09 -6.12 18.52
N VAL A 124 -0.68 -6.42 17.46
CA VAL A 124 -1.97 -5.79 17.19
C VAL A 124 -2.99 -6.86 16.82
N ASP A 125 -4.19 -6.85 17.43
CA ASP A 125 -5.30 -7.70 17.00
C ASP A 125 -5.68 -7.31 15.57
N THR A 126 -5.34 -8.14 14.60
CA THR A 126 -5.61 -7.86 13.19
C THR A 126 -6.52 -8.93 12.60
N ARG A 127 -7.73 -8.51 12.21
CA ARG A 127 -8.78 -9.35 11.65
C ARG A 127 -8.81 -9.18 10.14
N LEU A 128 -8.17 -10.13 9.47
CA LEU A 128 -8.19 -10.26 8.01
C LEU A 128 -9.54 -10.84 7.54
N ASN A 129 -9.84 -10.74 6.25
CA ASN A 129 -11.14 -11.11 5.66
C ASN A 129 -12.36 -10.47 6.37
N THR A 130 -12.16 -9.31 7.00
CA THR A 130 -13.18 -8.60 7.78
C THR A 130 -13.47 -7.28 7.10
N LYS A 131 -14.47 -7.26 6.24
CA LYS A 131 -14.88 -6.05 5.51
C LYS A 131 -15.77 -5.18 6.38
N VAL A 132 -15.31 -3.95 6.62
CA VAL A 132 -16.13 -2.87 7.20
C VAL A 132 -16.95 -2.21 6.09
N ASN A 133 -18.24 -2.02 6.32
CA ASN A 133 -19.15 -1.32 5.40
C ASN A 133 -19.34 0.15 5.77
N GLY A 134 -19.16 0.49 7.04
CA GLY A 134 -19.25 1.87 7.54
C GLY A 134 -19.03 1.89 9.04
N PHE A 135 -19.09 3.07 9.61
CA PHE A 135 -19.08 3.27 11.05
C PHE A 135 -20.10 4.36 11.41
N THR A 136 -20.53 4.44 12.65
CA THR A 136 -21.58 5.37 13.05
C THR A 136 -21.23 6.00 14.38
N PHE A 137 -21.33 7.32 14.43
CA PHE A 137 -21.20 8.05 15.67
C PHE A 137 -22.46 7.82 16.51
N MET A 138 -22.27 7.30 17.72
CA MET A 138 -23.36 6.88 18.60
C MET A 138 -23.72 7.95 19.65
N GLY A 139 -23.10 9.12 19.66
CA GLY A 139 -23.41 10.17 20.63
C GLY A 139 -22.71 9.98 21.99
N ASP A 140 -22.44 11.10 22.66
CA ASP A 140 -21.74 11.18 23.94
C ASP A 140 -22.72 11.18 25.13
N THR A 141 -23.56 10.14 25.21
CA THR A 141 -24.51 10.03 26.34
C THR A 141 -23.89 9.25 27.49
N VAL A 142 -24.08 9.72 28.73
CA VAL A 142 -23.56 9.12 29.99
C VAL A 142 -23.88 7.62 30.15
N ARG A 143 -24.87 7.09 29.43
CA ARG A 143 -25.24 5.67 29.42
C ARG A 143 -24.39 4.80 28.50
N ARG A 144 -23.72 5.35 27.48
CA ARG A 144 -22.95 4.55 26.50
C ARG A 144 -21.51 4.43 26.96
N LYS A 145 -20.97 3.21 26.85
CA LYS A 145 -19.57 2.93 27.21
C LYS A 145 -18.59 3.41 26.15
N ARG A 146 -19.03 3.53 24.89
CA ARG A 146 -18.21 3.81 23.71
C ARG A 146 -19.00 4.61 22.67
N ASN A 147 -18.26 5.36 21.87
CA ASN A 147 -18.80 6.46 21.08
C ASN A 147 -18.99 6.13 19.58
N TRP A 148 -18.33 5.08 19.09
CA TRP A 148 -18.41 4.65 17.70
C TRP A 148 -18.87 3.20 17.60
N MET A 149 -19.66 2.92 16.56
CA MET A 149 -20.05 1.57 16.16
C MET A 149 -19.53 1.29 14.76
N ILE A 150 -18.70 0.27 14.59
CA ILE A 150 -18.19 -0.21 13.29
C ILE A 150 -19.14 -1.31 12.79
N ASN A 151 -19.61 -1.17 11.55
CA ASN A 151 -20.56 -2.09 10.91
C ASN A 151 -19.84 -2.98 9.90
N PHE A 152 -19.99 -4.30 10.03
CA PHE A 152 -19.34 -5.28 9.16
C PHE A 152 -20.27 -5.81 8.05
N ALA A 153 -19.70 -6.47 7.05
CA ALA A 153 -20.44 -7.04 5.94
C ALA A 153 -21.38 -8.19 6.30
N ASP A 154 -21.15 -8.86 7.44
CA ASP A 154 -21.98 -9.93 7.98
C ASP A 154 -23.07 -9.43 8.96
N PHE A 155 -23.30 -8.10 9.00
CA PHE A 155 -24.21 -7.42 9.91
C PHE A 155 -23.82 -7.45 11.39
N SER A 156 -22.67 -8.02 11.74
CA SER A 156 -22.12 -7.85 13.08
C SER A 156 -21.63 -6.41 13.28
N VAL A 157 -21.48 -6.01 14.55
CA VAL A 157 -21.00 -4.68 14.92
C VAL A 157 -19.94 -4.75 16.02
N MET A 158 -19.09 -3.73 16.09
CA MET A 158 -18.17 -3.53 17.21
C MET A 158 -18.21 -2.09 17.71
N GLU A 159 -18.33 -1.92 19.02
CA GLU A 159 -18.24 -0.62 19.67
C GLU A 159 -16.79 -0.26 20.04
N VAL A 160 -16.34 0.94 19.71
CA VAL A 160 -14.98 1.47 19.96
C VAL A 160 -15.02 2.93 20.43
N ASP A 161 -13.96 3.38 21.11
CA ASP A 161 -13.83 4.77 21.58
C ASP A 161 -13.39 5.72 20.46
N ALA A 162 -12.63 5.20 19.50
CA ALA A 162 -12.04 5.95 18.41
C ALA A 162 -11.93 5.12 17.13
N VAL A 163 -11.95 5.79 15.96
CA VAL A 163 -11.84 5.15 14.65
C VAL A 163 -10.69 5.76 13.84
N ILE A 164 -9.86 4.91 13.24
CA ILE A 164 -8.84 5.33 12.26
C ILE A 164 -9.18 4.67 10.93
N VAL A 165 -9.35 5.46 9.87
CA VAL A 165 -9.56 4.95 8.51
C VAL A 165 -8.26 5.05 7.73
N ALA A 166 -7.69 3.90 7.37
CA ALA A 166 -6.41 3.75 6.69
C ALA A 166 -6.56 3.15 5.29
N THR A 167 -7.65 3.48 4.61
CA THR A 167 -7.97 3.03 3.23
C THR A 167 -7.68 4.13 2.22
N PRO A 168 -7.50 3.81 0.91
CA PRO A 168 -7.50 4.81 -0.16
C PRO A 168 -8.66 5.79 -0.04
N ALA A 169 -8.43 7.07 -0.36
CA ALA A 169 -9.40 8.15 -0.18
C ALA A 169 -10.82 7.85 -0.72
N PRO A 170 -11.01 7.33 -1.95
CA PRO A 170 -12.36 6.96 -2.42
C PRO A 170 -13.05 5.86 -1.59
N GLN A 171 -12.28 4.96 -0.96
CA GLN A 171 -12.84 3.93 -0.07
C GLN A 171 -13.16 4.52 1.31
N ALA A 172 -12.34 5.44 1.81
CA ALA A 172 -12.60 6.16 3.04
C ALA A 172 -13.85 7.03 2.93
N TYR A 173 -14.03 7.71 1.79
CA TYR A 173 -15.24 8.46 1.45
C TYR A 173 -16.48 7.56 1.52
N GLY A 174 -16.44 6.40 0.84
CA GLY A 174 -17.55 5.45 0.90
C GLY A 174 -17.83 4.87 2.29
N LEU A 175 -16.84 4.81 3.19
CA LEU A 175 -17.07 4.43 4.59
C LEU A 175 -17.76 5.54 5.39
N ILE A 176 -17.43 6.81 5.09
CA ILE A 176 -18.01 7.99 5.73
C ILE A 176 -19.45 8.23 5.25
N GLU A 177 -19.73 8.10 3.95
CA GLU A 177 -21.10 8.27 3.41
C GLU A 177 -22.10 7.26 4.00
N ASN A 178 -21.63 6.10 4.45
CA ASN A 178 -22.47 5.10 5.12
C ASN A 178 -22.66 5.39 6.62
N THR A 179 -22.18 6.53 7.12
CA THR A 179 -22.44 6.97 8.50
C THR A 179 -23.83 7.61 8.60
N GLN A 180 -24.55 7.39 9.71
CA GLN A 180 -25.88 8.01 9.90
C GLN A 180 -25.80 9.53 10.13
N ASP A 181 -24.68 10.02 10.67
CA ASP A 181 -24.41 11.45 10.86
C ASP A 181 -23.01 11.80 10.33
N GLU A 182 -22.98 12.44 9.18
CA GLU A 182 -21.77 12.92 8.52
C GLU A 182 -21.28 14.26 9.07
N THR A 183 -22.01 14.90 10.00
CA THR A 183 -21.68 16.24 10.51
C THR A 183 -20.25 16.35 11.04
N PRO A 184 -19.70 15.37 11.79
CA PRO A 184 -18.29 15.39 12.22
C PRO A 184 -17.29 15.36 11.06
N PHE A 185 -17.72 14.92 9.87
CA PHE A 185 -16.89 14.68 8.70
C PHE A 185 -17.11 15.69 7.57
N LYS A 186 -18.05 16.65 7.68
CA LYS A 186 -18.37 17.58 6.58
C LYS A 186 -17.16 18.31 5.99
N ARG A 187 -16.19 18.69 6.81
CA ARG A 187 -14.93 19.30 6.34
C ARG A 187 -14.04 18.26 5.64
N ILE A 188 -13.92 17.09 6.26
CA ILE A 188 -13.12 15.94 5.79
C ILE A 188 -13.61 15.42 4.43
N ILE A 189 -14.93 15.36 4.23
CA ILE A 189 -15.60 14.89 3.01
C ILE A 189 -15.19 15.73 1.81
N ARG A 190 -15.14 17.06 1.94
CA ARG A 190 -14.72 17.95 0.84
C ARG A 190 -13.26 17.71 0.45
N ASP A 191 -12.40 17.55 1.45
CA ASP A 191 -10.97 17.40 1.20
C ASP A 191 -10.66 16.04 0.57
N ILE A 192 -11.31 14.97 1.04
CA ILE A 192 -11.08 13.60 0.53
C ILE A 192 -11.66 13.37 -0.86
N ASP A 193 -12.79 14.00 -1.20
CA ASP A 193 -13.42 13.90 -2.52
C ASP A 193 -12.53 14.50 -3.63
N SER A 194 -11.66 15.44 -3.28
CA SER A 194 -10.68 16.00 -4.22
C SER A 194 -9.58 15.03 -4.65
N ILE A 195 -9.39 13.92 -3.93
CA ILE A 195 -8.26 13.01 -4.13
C ILE A 195 -8.56 11.98 -5.21
N SER A 196 -7.82 12.08 -6.32
CA SER A 196 -7.88 11.12 -7.42
C SER A 196 -6.68 10.18 -7.41
N TYR A 197 -6.82 9.00 -8.02
CA TYR A 197 -5.75 8.00 -8.09
C TYR A 197 -5.39 7.65 -9.53
N GLN A 198 -4.14 7.29 -9.72
CA GLN A 198 -3.66 6.63 -10.93
C GLN A 198 -3.88 5.12 -10.83
N PRO A 199 -4.57 4.48 -11.80
CA PRO A 199 -4.72 3.04 -11.85
C PRO A 199 -3.50 2.35 -12.49
N CYS A 200 -3.39 1.04 -12.33
CA CYS A 200 -2.31 0.25 -12.94
C CYS A 200 -2.69 -1.22 -13.08
N HIS A 201 -2.34 -1.83 -14.22
CA HIS A 201 -2.28 -3.29 -14.33
C HIS A 201 -0.88 -3.77 -13.98
N SER A 202 -0.77 -4.77 -13.11
CA SER A 202 0.46 -5.49 -12.83
C SER A 202 0.34 -6.90 -13.38
N LEU A 203 1.12 -7.17 -14.42
CA LEU A 203 1.23 -8.49 -15.04
C LEU A 203 2.42 -9.21 -14.41
N MET A 204 2.15 -10.34 -13.75
CA MET A 204 3.15 -11.27 -13.23
C MET A 204 3.38 -12.34 -14.27
N VAL A 205 4.63 -12.63 -14.62
CA VAL A 205 4.98 -13.54 -15.70
C VAL A 205 6.09 -14.49 -15.25
N ASN A 206 5.91 -15.78 -15.53
CA ASN A 206 7.00 -16.76 -15.53
C ASN A 206 7.39 -17.10 -16.96
N LEU A 207 8.63 -16.80 -17.33
CA LEU A 207 9.20 -17.07 -18.64
C LEU A 207 9.95 -18.43 -18.70
N GLY A 208 9.85 -19.25 -17.65
CA GLY A 208 10.51 -20.54 -17.53
C GLY A 208 12.02 -20.39 -17.37
N ASN A 209 12.78 -21.33 -17.92
CA ASN A 209 14.24 -21.41 -17.75
C ASN A 209 15.02 -20.44 -18.66
N GLN A 210 14.41 -19.34 -19.09
CA GLN A 210 15.16 -18.29 -19.77
C GLN A 210 16.24 -17.73 -18.84
N PRO A 211 17.41 -17.32 -19.35
CA PRO A 211 18.44 -16.69 -18.53
C PRO A 211 17.85 -15.49 -17.77
N ALA A 212 18.09 -15.46 -16.46
CA ALA A 212 17.66 -14.33 -15.64
C ALA A 212 18.38 -13.05 -16.12
N PRO A 213 17.68 -11.93 -16.28
CA PRO A 213 18.32 -10.68 -16.68
C PRO A 213 19.34 -10.20 -15.63
N GLU A 214 20.40 -9.53 -16.07
CA GLU A 214 21.39 -8.92 -15.16
C GLU A 214 20.85 -7.67 -14.46
N TRP A 215 19.91 -6.96 -15.09
CA TRP A 215 19.26 -5.79 -14.50
C TRP A 215 18.24 -6.21 -13.42
N LYS A 216 18.11 -5.34 -12.40
CA LYS A 216 17.17 -5.53 -11.28
C LYS A 216 15.77 -5.04 -11.61
N ALA A 217 15.67 -3.88 -12.25
CA ALA A 217 14.42 -3.35 -12.79
C ALA A 217 14.71 -2.37 -13.92
N ILE A 218 13.68 -2.00 -14.67
CA ILE A 218 13.75 -0.96 -15.70
C ILE A 218 12.59 0.01 -15.45
N ARG A 219 12.92 1.30 -15.33
CA ARG A 219 11.95 2.40 -15.40
C ARG A 219 11.66 2.68 -16.88
N CYS A 220 10.39 2.89 -17.24
CA CYS A 220 10.02 3.03 -18.65
C CYS A 220 9.22 4.31 -18.89
N ASN A 221 9.65 5.09 -19.89
CA ASN A 221 8.79 6.02 -20.61
C ASN A 221 8.23 5.31 -21.85
N HIS A 222 7.23 4.46 -21.62
CA HIS A 222 6.56 3.71 -22.68
C HIS A 222 5.05 3.86 -22.57
N LYS A 223 4.36 3.88 -23.72
CA LYS A 223 2.90 4.09 -23.79
C LYS A 223 2.13 3.11 -22.90
N SER A 224 2.57 1.85 -22.83
CA SER A 224 1.88 0.78 -22.10
C SER A 224 2.48 0.50 -20.73
N VAL A 225 3.78 0.74 -20.51
CA VAL A 225 4.54 0.21 -19.36
C VAL A 225 5.31 1.34 -18.69
N ARG A 226 5.30 1.37 -17.35
CA ARG A 226 6.09 2.34 -16.55
C ARG A 226 7.25 1.69 -15.82
N TRP A 227 7.18 0.38 -15.58
CA TRP A 227 8.10 -0.32 -14.69
C TRP A 227 8.12 -1.81 -15.00
N ILE A 228 9.31 -2.39 -15.00
CA ILE A 228 9.55 -3.83 -15.14
C ILE A 228 10.47 -4.26 -13.99
N SER A 229 10.02 -5.18 -13.14
CA SER A 229 10.85 -5.78 -12.07
C SER A 229 11.35 -7.16 -12.48
N ASN A 230 12.63 -7.42 -12.25
CA ASN A 230 13.19 -8.77 -12.19
C ASN A 230 13.09 -9.28 -10.74
N GLU A 231 12.05 -10.05 -10.42
CA GLU A 231 11.84 -10.55 -9.05
C GLU A 231 12.89 -11.60 -8.65
N VAL A 232 13.57 -12.23 -9.62
CA VAL A 232 14.69 -13.16 -9.37
C VAL A 232 15.83 -12.44 -8.68
N SER A 233 16.10 -11.19 -9.06
CA SER A 233 17.17 -10.38 -8.47
C SER A 233 16.95 -10.05 -7.00
N LYS A 234 15.73 -10.24 -6.47
CA LYS A 234 15.40 -10.04 -5.06
C LYS A 234 15.59 -11.30 -4.22
N ARG A 235 15.27 -12.49 -4.76
CA ARG A 235 15.01 -13.71 -3.95
C ARG A 235 15.54 -15.01 -4.56
N GLY A 236 16.05 -14.98 -5.79
CA GLY A 236 16.13 -16.19 -6.62
C GLY A 236 14.74 -16.78 -6.89
N ASN A 237 14.68 -17.88 -7.62
CA ASN A 237 13.43 -18.55 -8.01
C ASN A 237 13.64 -19.96 -8.60
N ASN A 238 14.68 -20.66 -8.16
CA ASN A 238 14.98 -22.04 -8.56
C ASN A 238 15.09 -22.24 -10.08
N GLY A 239 15.69 -21.27 -10.79
CA GLY A 239 16.00 -21.38 -12.23
C GLY A 239 14.92 -20.87 -13.17
N ASN A 240 13.79 -20.37 -12.65
CA ASN A 240 12.79 -19.68 -13.47
C ASN A 240 13.27 -18.26 -13.84
N THR A 241 12.50 -17.56 -14.67
CA THR A 241 12.62 -16.11 -14.85
C THR A 241 11.27 -15.48 -14.53
N ILE A 242 11.22 -14.74 -13.43
CA ILE A 242 9.98 -14.14 -12.91
C ILE A 242 10.04 -12.62 -13.05
N ILE A 243 9.15 -12.09 -13.88
CA ILE A 243 9.07 -10.67 -14.22
C ILE A 243 7.72 -10.11 -13.78
N VAL A 244 7.73 -8.89 -13.23
CA VAL A 244 6.52 -8.10 -13.01
C VAL A 244 6.54 -6.88 -13.91
N VAL A 245 5.52 -6.74 -14.76
CA VAL A 245 5.33 -5.58 -15.64
C VAL A 245 4.20 -4.73 -15.08
N GLN A 246 4.49 -3.48 -14.74
CA GLN A 246 3.47 -2.53 -14.31
C GLN A 246 3.16 -1.53 -15.41
N SER A 247 1.89 -1.43 -15.75
CA SER A 247 1.42 -0.58 -16.84
C SER A 247 1.53 0.90 -16.49
N SER A 248 1.65 1.75 -17.51
CA SER A 248 1.41 3.19 -17.35
C SER A 248 -0.04 3.43 -16.88
N ALA A 249 -0.25 4.58 -16.22
CA ALA A 249 -1.59 4.98 -15.77
C ALA A 249 -2.54 5.27 -16.94
N ALA A 250 -2.00 5.85 -18.03
CA ALA A 250 -2.75 6.12 -19.25
C ALA A 250 -3.25 4.82 -19.88
N PHE A 251 -2.38 3.81 -20.02
CA PHE A 251 -2.76 2.51 -20.56
C PHE A 251 -3.81 1.82 -19.70
N ALA A 252 -3.62 1.81 -18.37
CA ALA A 252 -4.60 1.22 -17.46
C ALA A 252 -5.97 1.90 -17.54
N SER A 253 -6.00 3.23 -17.64
CA SER A 253 -7.25 3.99 -17.73
C SER A 253 -7.99 3.71 -19.04
N ALA A 254 -7.26 3.61 -20.15
CA ALA A 254 -7.83 3.30 -21.46
C ALA A 254 -8.37 1.86 -21.56
N ASN A 255 -7.89 0.94 -20.71
CA ASN A 255 -8.19 -0.48 -20.79
C ASN A 255 -9.00 -1.04 -19.60
N ILE A 256 -9.63 -0.20 -18.78
CA ILE A 256 -10.43 -0.65 -17.60
C ILE A 256 -11.51 -1.67 -17.99
N LYS A 257 -12.09 -1.54 -19.19
CA LYS A 257 -13.16 -2.42 -19.70
C LYS A 257 -12.66 -3.45 -20.71
N SER A 258 -11.36 -3.49 -20.99
CA SER A 258 -10.77 -4.43 -21.94
C SER A 258 -10.67 -5.82 -21.32
N GLU A 259 -10.69 -6.85 -22.15
CA GLU A 259 -10.49 -8.23 -21.70
C GLU A 259 -9.07 -8.47 -21.19
N GLU A 260 -8.94 -9.28 -20.14
CA GLU A 260 -7.66 -9.62 -19.50
C GLU A 260 -6.64 -10.20 -20.50
N VAL A 261 -7.09 -11.01 -21.45
CA VAL A 261 -6.23 -11.60 -22.49
C VAL A 261 -5.63 -10.53 -23.40
N SER A 262 -6.40 -9.50 -23.76
CA SER A 262 -5.95 -8.40 -24.60
C SER A 262 -4.89 -7.57 -23.86
N ILE A 263 -5.17 -7.21 -22.60
CA ILE A 263 -4.24 -6.47 -21.73
C ILE A 263 -2.94 -7.25 -21.55
N THR A 264 -3.04 -8.55 -21.26
CA THR A 264 -1.89 -9.44 -21.09
C THR A 264 -1.03 -9.48 -22.33
N ARG A 265 -1.62 -9.66 -23.52
CA ARG A 265 -0.90 -9.65 -24.80
C ARG A 265 -0.17 -8.32 -25.03
N SER A 266 -0.83 -7.19 -24.78
CA SER A 266 -0.22 -5.87 -24.93
C SER A 266 0.96 -5.65 -23.97
N LEU A 267 0.85 -6.09 -22.72
CA LEU A 267 1.92 -5.95 -21.73
C LEU A 267 3.09 -6.91 -21.99
N LEU A 268 2.85 -8.12 -22.47
CA LEU A 268 3.91 -9.04 -22.94
C LEU A 268 4.62 -8.46 -24.16
N GLY A 269 3.88 -7.93 -25.14
CA GLY A 269 4.48 -7.26 -26.30
C GLY A 269 5.36 -6.07 -25.90
N ALA A 270 4.89 -5.24 -24.97
CA ALA A 270 5.67 -4.14 -24.43
C ALA A 270 6.91 -4.60 -23.64
N LEU A 271 6.81 -5.71 -22.90
CA LEU A 271 7.97 -6.31 -22.23
C LEU A 271 9.02 -6.74 -23.26
N SER A 272 8.61 -7.44 -24.32
CA SER A 272 9.51 -7.85 -25.41
C SER A 272 10.15 -6.66 -26.12
N GLU A 273 9.36 -5.62 -26.43
CA GLU A 273 9.84 -4.38 -27.06
C GLU A 273 10.92 -3.67 -26.22
N VAL A 274 10.71 -3.58 -24.90
CA VAL A 274 11.65 -2.87 -24.00
C VAL A 274 12.90 -3.69 -23.70
N THR A 275 12.79 -5.01 -23.62
CA THR A 275 13.86 -5.87 -23.06
C THR A 275 14.53 -6.79 -24.08
N GLY A 276 13.92 -7.01 -25.24
CA GLY A 276 14.34 -8.02 -26.22
C GLY A 276 14.06 -9.47 -25.79
N MET A 277 13.41 -9.70 -24.64
CA MET A 277 13.11 -11.05 -24.15
C MET A 277 12.04 -11.74 -25.00
N ASP A 278 12.10 -13.07 -25.09
CA ASP A 278 11.02 -13.87 -25.68
C ASP A 278 9.87 -14.00 -24.69
N THR A 279 8.79 -13.28 -24.95
CA THR A 279 7.58 -13.29 -24.12
C THR A 279 6.41 -14.00 -24.80
N GLY A 280 6.66 -14.71 -25.92
CA GLY A 280 5.60 -15.29 -26.74
C GLY A 280 4.89 -16.48 -26.11
N LYS A 281 5.59 -17.20 -25.22
CA LYS A 281 5.08 -18.41 -24.55
C LYS A 281 5.50 -18.43 -23.08
N PRO A 282 4.91 -17.59 -22.22
CA PRO A 282 5.17 -17.69 -20.78
C PRO A 282 4.65 -19.04 -20.27
N VAL A 283 5.35 -19.62 -19.29
CA VAL A 283 4.88 -20.82 -18.56
C VAL A 283 3.54 -20.54 -17.91
N TRP A 284 3.41 -19.35 -17.33
CA TRP A 284 2.14 -18.80 -16.88
C TRP A 284 2.23 -17.28 -16.80
N SER A 285 1.07 -16.65 -16.77
CA SER A 285 0.94 -15.22 -16.52
C SER A 285 -0.32 -14.93 -15.71
N GLN A 286 -0.28 -13.94 -14.83
CA GLN A 286 -1.42 -13.52 -14.03
C GLN A 286 -1.52 -12.00 -13.99
N LEU A 287 -2.70 -11.46 -14.28
CA LEU A 287 -2.96 -10.03 -14.23
C LEU A 287 -3.59 -9.62 -12.90
N HIS A 288 -3.18 -8.46 -12.38
CA HIS A 288 -3.86 -7.80 -11.27
C HIS A 288 -4.12 -6.33 -11.59
N PHE A 289 -5.32 -5.83 -11.25
CA PHE A 289 -5.68 -4.43 -11.48
C PHE A 289 -5.73 -3.63 -10.16
N TRP A 290 -4.75 -2.74 -10.00
CA TRP A 290 -4.72 -1.75 -8.93
C TRP A 290 -5.51 -0.52 -9.34
N LYS A 291 -6.80 -0.48 -8.98
CA LYS A 291 -7.67 0.69 -9.24
C LYS A 291 -7.15 1.97 -8.58
N TYR A 292 -6.55 1.83 -7.39
CA TYR A 292 -6.06 2.94 -6.57
C TYR A 292 -4.56 2.75 -6.25
N ARG A 293 -3.67 2.80 -7.27
CA ARG A 293 -2.23 2.53 -7.05
C ARG A 293 -1.53 3.65 -6.30
N ASN A 294 -1.52 4.86 -6.87
CA ASN A 294 -0.95 6.05 -6.25
C ASN A 294 -1.94 7.22 -6.33
N PRO A 295 -2.00 8.08 -5.32
CA PRO A 295 -2.70 9.35 -5.44
C PRO A 295 -2.04 10.18 -6.55
N ARG A 296 -2.87 10.83 -7.37
CA ARG A 296 -2.44 11.81 -8.38
C ARG A 296 -2.17 13.18 -7.73
N ASN A 297 -2.92 13.47 -6.68
CA ASN A 297 -2.83 14.68 -5.88
C ASN A 297 -2.94 14.30 -4.40
N VAL A 298 -2.31 15.09 -3.54
CA VAL A 298 -2.22 14.83 -2.09
C VAL A 298 -2.80 15.99 -1.32
N MET A 299 -3.26 15.70 -0.10
CA MET A 299 -3.61 16.71 0.90
C MET A 299 -2.36 17.16 1.64
N SER A 300 -2.35 18.42 2.09
CA SER A 300 -1.33 18.89 3.03
C SER A 300 -1.49 18.25 4.40
N GLY A 301 -0.38 18.15 5.14
CA GLY A 301 -0.36 17.51 6.45
C GLY A 301 -0.15 16.00 6.36
N TYR A 302 -0.23 15.35 7.51
CA TYR A 302 -0.06 13.90 7.65
C TYR A 302 -1.38 13.14 7.81
N PHE A 303 -2.42 13.79 8.32
CA PHE A 303 -3.71 13.16 8.61
C PHE A 303 -4.80 14.23 8.73
N VAL A 304 -6.06 13.82 8.70
CA VAL A 304 -7.19 14.66 9.11
C VAL A 304 -7.91 14.00 10.28
N GLU A 305 -8.23 14.76 11.32
CA GLU A 305 -8.99 14.31 12.50
C GLU A 305 -10.34 15.06 12.54
N SER A 306 -11.40 14.38 12.99
CA SER A 306 -12.68 15.02 13.30
C SER A 306 -12.49 16.06 14.41
N GLU A 307 -12.90 17.30 14.17
CA GLU A 307 -12.75 18.39 15.14
C GLU A 307 -13.63 18.22 16.38
N ASN A 308 -13.14 18.70 17.54
CA ASN A 308 -13.91 18.97 18.76
C ASN A 308 -14.83 17.85 19.26
N HIS A 309 -14.31 16.61 19.31
CA HIS A 309 -15.06 15.47 19.82
C HIS A 309 -14.27 14.68 20.89
N PRO A 310 -14.87 14.26 22.02
CA PRO A 310 -14.26 13.30 22.96
C PRO A 310 -14.07 11.89 22.37
N ALA A 311 -14.44 11.70 21.09
CA ALA A 311 -14.40 10.43 20.37
C ALA A 311 -13.75 10.66 19.01
N PRO A 312 -12.42 10.63 18.91
CA PRO A 312 -11.74 11.02 17.69
C PRO A 312 -11.97 10.00 16.58
N ALA A 313 -12.24 10.50 15.38
CA ALA A 313 -12.10 9.75 14.15
C ALA A 313 -11.03 10.41 13.28
N ALA A 314 -10.19 9.62 12.61
CA ALA A 314 -9.12 10.17 11.77
C ALA A 314 -8.94 9.41 10.46
N LEU A 315 -8.46 10.12 9.45
CA LEU A 315 -8.07 9.60 8.15
C LEU A 315 -6.56 9.63 8.02
N ILE A 316 -5.99 8.52 7.57
CA ILE A 316 -4.56 8.36 7.26
C ILE A 316 -4.36 7.62 5.94
N GLY A 317 -3.20 7.79 5.33
CA GLY A 317 -2.84 7.14 4.08
C GLY A 317 -1.75 7.86 3.31
N ASP A 318 -1.37 7.31 2.15
CA ASP A 318 -0.38 7.91 1.25
C ASP A 318 -0.88 9.13 0.47
N TYR A 319 -2.19 9.44 0.55
CA TYR A 319 -2.78 10.64 -0.03
C TYR A 319 -2.60 11.89 0.84
N PHE A 320 -1.87 11.77 1.95
CA PHE A 320 -1.33 12.87 2.72
C PHE A 320 0.15 13.06 2.35
N GLY A 321 0.51 14.28 1.98
CA GLY A 321 1.84 14.62 1.51
C GLY A 321 2.39 15.85 2.21
N GLU A 322 3.46 15.65 2.95
CA GLU A 322 4.25 16.72 3.58
C GLU A 322 5.74 16.36 3.47
N ALA A 323 6.61 17.37 3.44
CA ALA A 323 8.07 17.21 3.37
C ALA A 323 8.58 16.38 2.16
N GLY A 324 7.83 16.32 1.06
CA GLY A 324 8.23 15.57 -0.15
C GLY A 324 8.18 14.04 0.00
N ALA A 325 7.52 13.54 1.05
CA ALA A 325 7.28 12.11 1.23
C ALA A 325 6.24 11.59 0.23
N GLU A 326 6.48 10.39 -0.32
CA GLU A 326 5.59 9.75 -1.29
C GLU A 326 5.46 8.24 -1.02
N GLY A 327 4.39 7.64 -1.54
CA GLY A 327 4.23 6.17 -1.55
C GLY A 327 4.26 5.54 -0.16
N VAL A 328 5.19 4.60 0.05
CA VAL A 328 5.32 3.85 1.32
C VAL A 328 5.67 4.77 2.48
N GLU A 329 6.59 5.71 2.25
CA GLU A 329 7.04 6.64 3.27
C GLU A 329 5.91 7.59 3.69
N ALA A 330 5.17 8.16 2.73
CA ALA A 330 4.01 9.01 3.02
C ALA A 330 2.96 8.27 3.86
N ALA A 331 2.62 7.03 3.48
CA ALA A 331 1.68 6.22 4.26
C ALA A 331 2.20 5.90 5.68
N TYR A 332 3.49 5.56 5.82
CA TYR A 332 4.10 5.33 7.12
C TYR A 332 4.02 6.58 8.00
N LEU A 333 4.46 7.73 7.50
CA LEU A 333 4.48 8.99 8.24
C LEU A 333 3.08 9.44 8.64
N SER A 334 2.10 9.25 7.75
CA SER A 334 0.69 9.53 8.04
C SER A 334 0.20 8.77 9.28
N GLY A 335 0.44 7.45 9.34
CA GLY A 335 0.09 6.65 10.52
C GLY A 335 0.92 6.97 11.76
N PHE A 336 2.23 7.20 11.58
CA PHE A 336 3.15 7.51 12.66
C PHE A 336 2.78 8.83 13.37
N LYS A 337 2.56 9.89 12.60
CA LYS A 337 2.24 11.23 13.12
C LYS A 337 0.86 11.30 13.77
N LEU A 338 -0.13 10.57 13.25
CA LEU A 338 -1.41 10.43 13.93
C LEU A 338 -1.24 9.77 15.30
N ALA A 339 -0.48 8.67 15.37
CA ALA A 339 -0.26 7.98 16.62
C ALA A 339 0.50 8.86 17.63
N GLU A 340 1.51 9.62 17.22
CA GLU A 340 2.17 10.62 18.10
C GLU A 340 1.15 11.62 18.66
N ARG A 341 0.33 12.20 17.79
CA ARG A 341 -0.70 13.17 18.18
C ARG A 341 -1.69 12.58 19.19
N TRP A 342 -2.12 11.34 18.99
CA TRP A 342 -3.09 10.68 19.86
C TRP A 342 -2.49 10.25 21.20
N LEU A 343 -1.22 9.86 21.25
CA LEU A 343 -0.54 9.55 22.50
C LEU A 343 -0.37 10.79 23.39
N GLU A 344 -0.16 11.96 22.80
CA GLU A 344 -0.14 13.23 23.54
C GLU A 344 -1.52 13.61 24.08
N LYS A 345 -2.56 13.44 23.25
CA LYS A 345 -3.94 13.87 23.56
C LYS A 345 -4.66 12.90 24.51
N TYR A 346 -4.35 11.61 24.43
CA TYR A 346 -5.03 10.53 25.15
C TYR A 346 -4.02 9.59 25.83
N PRO A 347 -3.22 10.09 26.79
CA PRO A 347 -2.21 9.27 27.46
C PRO A 347 -2.86 8.09 28.19
N VAL A 348 -2.21 6.93 28.13
CA VAL A 348 -2.60 5.76 28.94
C VAL A 348 -2.07 5.97 30.35
N SER A 349 -2.96 6.06 31.35
CA SER A 349 -2.55 6.08 32.76
C SER A 349 -1.78 4.80 33.09
N LYS A 350 -0.57 4.95 33.63
CA LYS A 350 0.28 3.84 34.06
C LYS A 350 -0.32 3.07 35.23
#